data_AF-E3LN44-F1
#
_entry.id   AF-E3LN44-F1
#
_cell.length_a   1.000
_cell.length_b   1.000
_cell.length_c   1.000
_cell.angle_alpha   90.00
_cell.angle_beta   90.00
_cell.angle_gamma   90.00
#
_symmetry.space_group_name_H-M   'P 1'
#
loop_
_entity.id
_entity.type
_entity.pdbx_description
1 polymer ?
#
loop_
_entity_poly.entity_id
_entity_poly.type
_entity_poly.pdbx_seq_one_letter_code
_entity_poly.pdbx_strand_id
1 'polypeptide(L)'
;MFGTERRKTGGVNLNGRSSIAITPTKRFTDFGATSVRKTDGRPSLSVGQLGQQSSRPSIFKTSVHAPRDVKSFQAANAHKIFNFLVESDGADAPAESVIRTPRGKNDFIVIFESMYQHLSKDYEFPPLNQARIEEEVSSIFKGLGYPFHLKNSYFQPMGASHGWPHLLDALAWLVDFIKINKSVSADTQHIIFGDFLEPAKVQEKALSYAWFSTTFRDYTNDRKSAESSDSEFWVETKNKLRKYFEDSNEYEDMTANAQSALQQLRFDCDEIESERGQEQTYVEDIARLKDDIRKAMDYFESVQHLKERKENETAVIKEELEAKVAENEKIQMAVNELKERIEQQKRVHGLNGKEVRKMNLENSKDKDTVSDLQSEQEMLSKQLWRLRDENPFKDQKMKVIQIAENVTKILSGLNMQFELESLRPPENEKELRACWEILIGSWLPEINRQLHQRKLDVETEKSRFHQKFAAAEERIQIENEVLDEVKKKEAREERIHRDERDEWKEARQKQEKRYDELENEKEMLKRKMQMDGSLEKEIKAEKEKKEKIKKDLEEMHQGLEAVFRKKLEKIASETAEIGNEKTMFRIEAIEVEKLIDRKCSNQKV
;
A
#
# COMPACT_ATOMS: atom_id res chain seq x y z
N MET A 1 32.54 46.20 -40.19
CA MET A 1 31.87 47.29 -40.92
C MET A 1 30.40 47.25 -40.55
N PHE A 2 29.90 48.35 -39.98
CA PHE A 2 28.51 48.74 -39.65
C PHE A 2 27.67 47.75 -38.81
N GLY A 3 27.01 48.14 -37.73
CA GLY A 3 26.68 49.46 -37.21
C GLY A 3 25.36 49.36 -36.44
N THR A 4 25.43 49.64 -35.16
CA THR A 4 24.38 49.70 -34.13
C THR A 4 23.19 50.58 -34.48
N GLU A 5 21.99 50.24 -34.00
CA GLU A 5 21.07 51.25 -33.49
C GLU A 5 20.20 50.75 -32.32
N ARG A 6 20.24 51.55 -31.25
CA ARG A 6 19.57 51.38 -29.97
C ARG A 6 18.78 52.68 -29.78
N ARG A 7 17.46 52.64 -29.56
CA ARG A 7 16.72 53.79 -29.03
C ARG A 7 15.73 53.38 -27.93
N LYS A 8 15.89 54.11 -26.83
CA LYS A 8 15.03 54.21 -25.65
C LYS A 8 14.05 55.39 -25.81
N THR A 9 13.13 55.49 -24.84
CA THR A 9 12.27 56.63 -24.42
C THR A 9 10.88 56.64 -25.06
N GLY A 10 9.76 56.82 -24.35
CA GLY A 10 9.40 57.09 -22.95
C GLY A 10 7.92 56.65 -22.77
N GLY A 11 7.33 56.42 -21.60
CA GLY A 11 7.40 57.17 -20.36
C GLY A 11 6.06 57.92 -20.15
N VAL A 12 5.07 57.30 -19.49
CA VAL A 12 3.95 58.00 -18.85
C VAL A 12 3.71 57.36 -17.47
N ASN A 13 3.96 58.16 -16.44
CA ASN A 13 3.62 57.93 -15.04
C ASN A 13 2.15 58.27 -14.79
N LEU A 14 1.46 57.48 -13.96
CA LEU A 14 0.37 57.96 -13.11
C LEU A 14 0.42 57.21 -11.77
N ASN A 15 0.70 57.97 -10.71
CA ASN A 15 0.61 57.57 -9.31
C ASN A 15 -0.84 57.22 -8.91
N GLY A 16 -1.01 56.29 -7.97
CA GLY A 16 -2.28 56.13 -7.25
C GLY A 16 -2.34 54.91 -6.33
N ARG A 17 -1.85 55.07 -5.10
CA ARG A 17 -1.91 54.15 -3.96
C ARG A 17 -3.29 53.48 -3.73
N SER A 18 -3.32 52.25 -3.20
CA SER A 18 -3.52 52.02 -1.75
C SER A 18 -3.51 50.52 -1.37
N SER A 19 -2.70 50.22 -0.37
CA SER A 19 -2.64 48.96 0.38
C SER A 19 -3.76 48.92 1.42
N ILE A 20 -4.33 47.74 1.67
CA ILE A 20 -5.17 47.47 2.84
C ILE A 20 -4.82 46.09 3.42
N ALA A 21 -3.92 46.11 4.39
CA ALA A 21 -3.90 45.15 5.48
C ALA A 21 -4.60 45.83 6.66
N ILE A 22 -5.64 45.20 7.23
CA ILE A 22 -6.33 45.70 8.43
C ILE A 22 -6.39 44.57 9.45
N THR A 23 -5.54 44.70 10.46
CA THR A 23 -5.80 44.28 11.83
C THR A 23 -6.86 45.20 12.46
N PRO A 24 -7.74 44.71 13.34
CA PRO A 24 -8.53 45.57 14.20
C PRO A 24 -7.88 45.65 15.59
N THR A 25 -7.48 46.86 15.98
CA THR A 25 -7.43 47.24 17.39
C THR A 25 -7.90 48.68 17.51
N LYS A 26 -8.98 48.91 18.27
CA LYS A 26 -9.35 50.23 18.77
C LYS A 26 -9.56 50.11 20.29
N ARG A 27 -8.79 50.93 21.01
CA ARG A 27 -8.94 51.25 22.45
C ARG A 27 -9.69 52.58 22.59
N PHE A 28 -10.40 52.72 23.72
CA PHE A 28 -10.56 53.88 24.63
C PHE A 28 -11.82 53.57 25.47
N THR A 29 -11.91 53.66 26.79
CA THR A 29 -11.26 54.40 27.91
C THR A 29 -11.17 53.43 29.13
N ASP A 30 -10.60 53.65 30.31
CA ASP A 30 -9.61 54.55 30.94
C ASP A 30 -9.24 53.87 32.28
N PHE A 31 -8.03 54.16 32.76
CA PHE A 31 -7.61 54.34 34.17
C PHE A 31 -6.21 53.77 34.48
N GLY A 32 -5.28 54.71 34.68
CA GLY A 32 -4.21 54.71 35.70
C GLY A 32 -3.11 53.63 35.58
N ALA A 33 -2.02 53.86 34.84
CA ALA A 33 -0.81 54.58 35.27
C ALA A 33 0.20 53.76 36.10
N THR A 34 1.37 53.51 35.49
CA THR A 34 2.75 53.46 36.07
C THR A 34 3.08 52.37 37.10
N SER A 35 4.27 51.77 37.24
CA SER A 35 5.59 51.83 36.60
C SER A 35 6.46 50.71 37.21
N VAL A 36 7.13 49.94 36.35
CA VAL A 36 8.52 49.42 36.42
C VAL A 36 9.26 49.29 37.78
N ARG A 37 9.72 48.04 38.03
CA ARG A 37 10.97 47.53 38.67
C ARG A 37 11.04 47.19 40.18
N LYS A 38 11.43 45.92 40.37
CA LYS A 38 12.48 45.33 41.25
C LYS A 38 12.21 45.10 42.75
N THR A 39 12.09 43.80 43.04
CA THR A 39 12.73 42.99 44.10
C THR A 39 12.66 43.44 45.56
N ASP A 40 12.26 42.43 46.36
CA ASP A 40 12.52 42.18 47.78
C ASP A 40 11.56 42.75 48.83
N GLY A 41 11.01 41.82 49.63
CA GLY A 41 10.79 42.03 51.06
C GLY A 41 9.35 42.02 51.58
N ARG A 42 8.85 40.80 51.89
CA ARG A 42 7.92 40.42 52.99
C ARG A 42 6.51 41.05 53.08
N PRO A 43 5.50 40.22 53.44
CA PRO A 43 4.45 40.61 54.36
C PRO A 43 4.72 40.09 55.78
N SER A 44 4.60 41.00 56.74
CA SER A 44 4.50 40.73 58.17
C SER A 44 3.13 40.14 58.53
N LEU A 45 3.10 39.19 59.46
CA LEU A 45 1.95 39.00 60.34
C LEU A 45 2.27 39.63 61.69
N SER A 46 1.41 40.56 62.09
CA SER A 46 1.32 41.15 63.41
C SER A 46 0.63 40.19 64.38
N VAL A 47 1.04 40.24 65.65
CA VAL A 47 0.22 40.59 66.83
C VAL A 47 1.02 40.20 68.09
N GLY A 48 1.18 41.16 69.02
CA GLY A 48 1.83 41.00 70.32
C GLY A 48 1.05 40.08 71.27
N GLN A 49 1.46 39.79 72.49
CA GLN A 49 2.34 40.50 73.41
C GLN A 49 2.57 39.56 74.63
N LEU A 50 3.73 39.72 75.31
CA LEU A 50 4.03 39.35 76.71
C LEU A 50 4.13 37.87 77.11
N GLY A 51 5.32 37.49 77.61
CA GLY A 51 5.49 36.29 78.44
C GLY A 51 6.87 35.63 78.43
N GLN A 52 7.90 36.36 78.87
CA GLN A 52 9.20 35.90 79.37
C GLN A 52 9.43 34.37 79.59
N GLN A 53 10.37 33.76 78.86
CA GLN A 53 11.73 33.39 79.31
C GLN A 53 12.44 32.43 78.32
N SER A 54 13.54 32.93 77.78
CA SER A 54 14.73 32.27 77.24
C SER A 54 14.71 30.76 76.95
N SER A 55 14.70 30.41 75.67
CA SER A 55 15.55 29.36 75.09
C SER A 55 15.80 29.67 73.62
N ARG A 56 17.05 30.01 73.27
CA ARG A 56 17.49 30.24 71.88
C ARG A 56 17.21 28.97 71.04
N PRO A 57 16.58 29.04 69.85
CA PRO A 57 16.63 27.95 68.90
C PRO A 57 17.99 27.98 68.19
N SER A 58 18.73 26.87 68.31
CA SER A 58 19.99 26.61 67.63
C SER A 58 19.85 26.69 66.10
N ILE A 59 20.69 27.49 65.44
CA ILE A 59 20.80 27.68 63.97
C ILE A 59 21.64 26.55 63.34
N PHE A 60 21.44 25.31 63.77
CA PHE A 60 22.01 24.14 63.11
C PHE A 60 20.91 23.09 62.88
N LYS A 61 20.18 23.24 61.79
CA LYS A 61 19.50 22.14 61.10
C LYS A 61 19.84 22.20 59.62
N THR A 62 20.85 21.43 59.25
CA THR A 62 21.27 21.11 57.89
C THR A 62 20.37 20.02 57.31
N SER A 63 19.23 20.39 56.70
CA SER A 63 18.47 19.49 55.82
C SER A 63 18.00 20.25 54.59
N VAL A 64 18.45 19.81 53.42
CA VAL A 64 18.11 20.39 52.10
C VAL A 64 16.70 19.99 51.65
N HIS A 65 16.07 19.03 52.34
CA HIS A 65 14.73 18.52 52.00
C HIS A 65 13.67 18.92 53.03
N ALA A 66 12.48 19.25 52.53
CA ALA A 66 11.31 19.61 53.35
C ALA A 66 10.91 18.44 54.28
N PRO A 67 10.32 18.72 55.47
CA PRO A 67 9.84 17.67 56.36
C PRO A 67 8.80 16.79 55.66
N ARG A 68 9.01 15.47 55.67
CA ARG A 68 8.11 14.49 55.06
C ARG A 68 7.08 13.99 56.07
N ASP A 69 5.79 14.02 55.71
CA ASP A 69 4.72 13.46 56.54
C ASP A 69 4.63 11.94 56.38
N VAL A 70 5.56 11.21 56.99
CA VAL A 70 5.60 9.74 56.88
C VAL A 70 4.45 9.02 57.61
N LYS A 71 3.74 9.71 58.52
CA LYS A 71 2.71 9.07 59.34
C LYS A 71 1.39 8.91 58.58
N SER A 72 0.99 9.91 57.80
CA SER A 72 -0.23 9.81 56.98
C SER A 72 -0.13 8.75 55.88
N PHE A 73 1.07 8.53 55.33
CA PHE A 73 1.32 7.53 54.29
C PHE A 73 1.62 6.12 54.80
N GLN A 74 1.66 5.89 56.11
CA GLN A 74 2.07 4.60 56.68
C GLN A 74 1.21 3.43 56.18
N ALA A 75 -0.12 3.56 56.18
CA ALA A 75 -1.02 2.51 55.72
C ALA A 75 -0.85 2.25 54.21
N ALA A 76 -0.71 3.30 53.41
CA ALA A 76 -0.51 3.19 51.97
C ALA A 76 0.84 2.53 51.63
N ASN A 77 1.90 2.89 52.34
CA ASN A 77 3.23 2.30 52.17
C ASN A 77 3.24 0.81 52.56
N ALA A 78 2.57 0.42 53.65
CA ALA A 78 2.42 -0.99 54.04
C ALA A 78 1.71 -1.81 52.96
N HIS A 79 0.56 -1.32 52.46
CA HIS A 79 -0.19 -1.98 51.40
C HIS A 79 0.63 -2.11 50.10
N LYS A 80 1.39 -1.06 49.74
CA LYS A 80 2.24 -1.07 48.55
C LYS A 80 3.34 -2.12 48.62
N ILE A 81 4.01 -2.24 49.77
CA ILE A 81 5.05 -3.25 50.00
C ILE A 81 4.42 -4.64 49.99
N PHE A 82 3.28 -4.84 50.66
CA PHE A 82 2.57 -6.11 50.66
C PHE A 82 2.18 -6.56 49.25
N ASN A 83 1.54 -5.68 48.47
CA ASN A 83 1.16 -6.00 47.10
C ASN A 83 2.37 -6.37 46.24
N PHE A 84 3.49 -5.65 46.39
CA PHE A 84 4.72 -5.96 45.67
C PHE A 84 5.29 -7.34 46.04
N LEU A 85 5.32 -7.68 47.33
CA LEU A 85 5.83 -8.96 47.82
C LEU A 85 4.92 -10.13 47.44
N VAL A 86 3.60 -9.94 47.45
CA VAL A 86 2.66 -10.94 46.97
C VAL A 86 2.82 -11.17 45.46
N GLU A 87 3.06 -10.10 44.69
CA GLU A 87 3.34 -10.17 43.25
C GLU A 87 4.67 -10.88 42.95
N SER A 88 5.69 -10.74 43.80
CA SER A 88 7.02 -11.29 43.56
C SER A 88 7.25 -12.69 44.13
N ASP A 89 6.83 -12.93 45.38
CA ASP A 89 7.20 -14.09 46.19
C ASP A 89 6.01 -15.03 46.44
N GLY A 90 4.80 -14.64 46.01
CA GLY A 90 3.62 -15.49 46.01
C GLY A 90 3.24 -16.02 47.38
N ALA A 91 3.35 -17.35 47.58
CA ALA A 91 2.96 -18.03 48.81
C ALA A 91 3.92 -17.78 49.99
N ASP A 92 5.16 -17.35 49.71
CA ASP A 92 6.19 -17.08 50.73
C ASP A 92 6.18 -15.60 51.19
N ALA A 93 5.25 -14.80 50.66
CA ALA A 93 5.13 -13.38 50.99
C ALA A 93 4.70 -13.16 52.46
N PRO A 94 5.36 -12.26 53.21
CA PRO A 94 4.95 -11.90 54.56
C PRO A 94 3.53 -11.32 54.61
N ALA A 95 2.73 -11.74 55.60
CA ALA A 95 1.39 -11.19 55.79
C ALA A 95 1.42 -9.67 56.03
N GLU A 96 0.41 -8.94 55.53
CA GLU A 96 0.35 -7.48 55.64
C GLU A 96 0.43 -6.97 57.09
N SER A 97 -0.08 -7.76 58.04
CA SER A 97 0.01 -7.46 59.48
C SER A 97 1.46 -7.41 59.99
N VAL A 98 2.35 -8.26 59.45
CA VAL A 98 3.78 -8.32 59.78
C VAL A 98 4.53 -7.12 59.19
N ILE A 99 4.15 -6.69 57.99
CA ILE A 99 4.71 -5.49 57.34
C ILE A 99 4.24 -4.22 58.07
N ARG A 100 2.98 -4.16 58.51
CA ARG A 100 2.45 -2.99 59.22
C ARG A 100 3.07 -2.84 60.61
N THR A 101 3.30 -3.96 61.30
CA THR A 101 3.85 -4.01 62.66
C THR A 101 4.85 -5.17 62.80
N PRO A 102 6.13 -4.98 62.45
CA PRO A 102 7.14 -6.02 62.59
C PRO A 102 7.36 -6.35 64.06
N ARG A 103 7.45 -7.64 64.40
CA ARG A 103 7.57 -8.12 65.79
C ARG A 103 9.02 -8.13 66.27
N GLY A 104 9.98 -8.05 65.35
CA GLY A 104 11.40 -8.03 65.67
C GLY A 104 12.29 -7.67 64.48
N LYS A 105 13.60 -7.72 64.71
CA LYS A 105 14.62 -7.40 63.70
C LYS A 105 14.61 -8.35 62.50
N ASN A 106 14.33 -9.63 62.74
CA ASN A 106 14.30 -10.66 61.71
C ASN A 106 13.18 -10.41 60.69
N ASP A 107 12.00 -9.99 61.13
CA ASP A 107 10.88 -9.66 60.22
C ASP A 107 11.28 -8.56 59.24
N PHE A 108 11.99 -7.52 59.71
CA PHE A 108 12.48 -6.45 58.84
C PHE A 108 13.56 -6.94 57.87
N ILE A 109 14.51 -7.77 58.33
CA ILE A 109 15.58 -8.29 57.48
C ILE A 109 15.00 -9.13 56.34
N VAL A 110 14.09 -10.06 56.66
CA VAL A 110 13.44 -10.92 55.65
C VAL A 110 12.72 -10.06 54.60
N ILE A 111 11.97 -9.04 55.03
CA ILE A 111 11.29 -8.11 54.11
C ILE A 111 12.32 -7.35 53.25
N PHE A 112 13.37 -6.80 53.86
CA PHE A 112 14.37 -5.99 53.16
C PHE A 112 15.20 -6.83 52.17
N GLU A 113 15.61 -8.02 52.58
CA GLU A 113 16.41 -8.97 51.81
C GLU A 113 15.65 -9.46 50.58
N SER A 114 14.40 -9.93 50.74
CA SER A 114 13.53 -10.33 49.62
C SER A 114 13.37 -9.17 48.62
N MET A 115 13.14 -7.95 49.11
CA MET A 115 13.02 -6.79 48.23
C MET A 115 14.33 -6.48 47.50
N TYR A 116 15.46 -6.49 48.19
CA TYR A 116 16.75 -6.12 47.63
C TYR A 116 17.32 -7.18 46.67
N GLN A 117 16.95 -8.46 46.83
CA GLN A 117 17.28 -9.54 45.89
C GLN A 117 16.76 -9.31 44.47
N HIS A 118 15.74 -8.46 44.29
CA HIS A 118 15.32 -8.02 42.96
C HIS A 118 16.32 -7.11 42.24
N LEU A 119 17.24 -6.49 42.97
CA LEU A 119 18.33 -5.67 42.41
C LEU A 119 19.63 -6.48 42.32
N SER A 120 19.91 -7.33 43.31
CA SER A 120 21.10 -8.18 43.36
C SER A 120 20.72 -9.58 43.81
N LYS A 121 20.61 -10.51 42.85
CA LYS A 121 20.11 -11.88 43.10
C LYS A 121 20.94 -12.69 44.10
N ASP A 122 22.23 -12.35 44.23
CA ASP A 122 23.17 -13.06 45.09
C ASP A 122 23.32 -12.40 46.48
N TYR A 123 22.48 -11.41 46.80
CA TYR A 123 22.53 -10.75 48.09
C TYR A 123 21.89 -11.62 49.18
N GLU A 124 22.70 -11.94 50.19
CA GLU A 124 22.24 -12.49 51.46
C GLU A 124 22.60 -11.50 52.58
N PHE A 125 21.67 -11.25 53.49
CA PHE A 125 21.94 -10.33 54.59
C PHE A 125 23.05 -10.91 55.50
N PRO A 126 24.12 -10.15 55.82
CA PRO A 126 25.20 -10.69 56.65
C PRO A 126 24.69 -11.19 58.00
N PRO A 127 25.26 -12.29 58.56
CA PRO A 127 24.81 -12.81 59.85
C PRO A 127 24.81 -11.72 60.93
N LEU A 128 23.76 -11.65 61.77
CA LEU A 128 23.59 -10.62 62.82
C LEU A 128 24.79 -10.47 63.76
N ASN A 129 25.67 -11.47 63.83
CA ASN A 129 26.87 -11.49 64.65
C ASN A 129 28.03 -10.67 64.04
N GLN A 130 27.93 -10.27 62.77
CA GLN A 130 29.00 -9.63 61.99
C GLN A 130 28.62 -8.22 61.50
N ALA A 131 27.33 -7.92 61.29
CA ALA A 131 26.88 -6.62 60.80
C ALA A 131 25.74 -6.03 61.64
N ARG A 132 25.81 -4.72 61.89
CA ARG A 132 24.70 -3.94 62.47
C ARG A 132 23.70 -3.60 61.38
N ILE A 133 22.43 -3.93 61.62
CA ILE A 133 21.32 -3.67 60.68
C ILE A 133 21.29 -2.19 60.27
N GLU A 134 21.51 -1.29 61.22
CA GLU A 134 21.52 0.15 60.98
C GLU A 134 22.60 0.56 59.98
N GLU A 135 23.79 -0.04 60.07
CA GLU A 135 24.96 0.31 59.27
C GLU A 135 24.83 -0.24 57.85
N GLU A 136 24.45 -1.51 57.71
CA GLU A 136 24.25 -2.17 56.41
C GLU A 136 23.12 -1.51 55.60
N VAL A 137 21.94 -1.37 56.21
CA VAL A 137 20.75 -0.82 55.55
C VAL A 137 20.97 0.64 55.17
N SER A 138 21.51 1.46 56.09
CA SER A 138 21.80 2.87 55.77
C SER A 138 22.87 3.03 54.70
N SER A 139 23.86 2.12 54.65
CA SER A 139 24.87 2.09 53.59
C SER A 139 24.25 1.77 52.23
N ILE A 140 23.41 0.73 52.16
CA ILE A 140 22.72 0.33 50.92
C ILE A 140 21.81 1.45 50.42
N PHE A 141 20.93 2.00 51.26
CA PHE A 141 20.05 3.10 50.85
C PHE A 141 20.85 4.34 50.40
N LYS A 142 21.98 4.64 51.04
CA LYS A 142 22.88 5.72 50.60
C LYS A 142 23.52 5.41 49.24
N GLY A 143 23.95 4.16 49.02
CA GLY A 143 24.51 3.70 47.74
C GLY A 143 23.50 3.74 46.59
N LEU A 144 22.24 3.43 46.88
CA LEU A 144 21.11 3.55 45.92
C LEU A 144 20.67 5.00 45.69
N GLY A 145 21.23 5.97 46.41
CA GLY A 145 20.89 7.39 46.26
C GLY A 145 19.59 7.81 46.96
N TYR A 146 19.17 7.11 48.02
CA TYR A 146 18.00 7.48 48.81
C TYR A 146 18.19 8.89 49.41
N PRO A 147 17.27 9.84 49.16
CA PRO A 147 17.47 11.26 49.46
C PRO A 147 17.37 11.62 50.96
N PHE A 148 16.88 10.73 51.82
CA PHE A 148 16.68 11.01 53.25
C PHE A 148 17.61 10.17 54.11
N HIS A 149 18.22 10.79 55.12
CA HIS A 149 19.11 10.07 56.03
C HIS A 149 18.31 9.19 57.01
N LEU A 150 18.61 7.88 57.00
CA LEU A 150 18.10 6.93 57.98
C LEU A 150 18.92 7.04 59.27
N LYS A 151 18.27 7.40 60.37
CA LYS A 151 18.93 7.50 61.68
C LYS A 151 18.95 6.14 62.36
N ASN A 152 20.04 5.82 63.07
CA ASN A 152 20.15 4.58 63.85
C ASN A 152 18.98 4.39 64.84
N SER A 153 18.42 5.49 65.37
CA SER A 153 17.27 5.46 66.27
C SER A 153 15.98 4.90 65.66
N TYR A 154 15.87 4.82 64.32
CA TYR A 154 14.67 4.29 63.67
C TYR A 154 14.57 2.76 63.77
N PHE A 155 15.70 2.09 63.99
CA PHE A 155 15.81 0.63 64.08
C PHE A 155 15.70 0.09 65.51
N GLN A 156 15.59 0.96 66.53
CA GLN A 156 15.56 0.60 67.95
C GLN A 156 14.41 1.29 68.71
N PRO A 157 13.41 0.55 69.24
CA PRO A 157 13.06 -0.83 68.90
C PRO A 157 12.39 -0.94 67.52
N MET A 158 12.59 -2.05 66.83
CA MET A 158 11.95 -2.33 65.54
C MET A 158 10.42 -2.30 65.71
N GLY A 159 9.69 -1.61 64.81
CA GLY A 159 8.24 -1.43 64.93
C GLY A 159 7.79 -0.27 65.83
N ALA A 160 8.72 0.56 66.34
CA ALA A 160 8.36 1.73 67.15
C ALA A 160 7.51 2.76 66.37
N SER A 161 6.52 3.35 67.04
CA SER A 161 5.56 4.31 66.47
C SER A 161 6.17 5.56 65.82
N HIS A 162 7.41 5.90 66.18
CA HIS A 162 8.13 7.06 65.65
C HIS A 162 9.21 6.70 64.62
N GLY A 163 9.76 5.49 64.65
CA GLY A 163 10.84 5.06 63.74
C GLY A 163 10.33 4.26 62.55
N TRP A 164 9.33 3.39 62.77
CA TRP A 164 8.79 2.50 61.76
C TRP A 164 8.19 3.21 60.53
N PRO A 165 7.43 4.32 60.68
CA PRO A 165 6.94 5.05 59.50
C PRO A 165 8.05 5.52 58.56
N HIS A 166 9.23 5.87 59.07
CA HIS A 166 10.38 6.27 58.25
C HIS A 166 11.03 5.09 57.52
N LEU A 167 11.16 3.94 58.18
CA LEU A 167 11.69 2.72 57.55
C LEU A 167 10.73 2.18 56.49
N LEU A 168 9.42 2.22 56.78
CA LEU A 168 8.38 1.80 55.85
C LEU A 168 8.32 2.71 54.61
N ASP A 169 8.54 4.01 54.77
CA ASP A 169 8.67 4.95 53.65
C ASP A 169 9.91 4.67 52.79
N ALA A 170 11.04 4.31 53.41
CA ALA A 170 12.25 3.90 52.70
C ALA A 170 12.04 2.58 51.93
N LEU A 171 11.38 1.59 52.54
CA LEU A 171 11.01 0.35 51.86
C LEU A 171 10.02 0.62 50.70
N ALA A 172 9.01 1.47 50.90
CA ALA A 172 8.07 1.82 49.85
C ALA A 172 8.74 2.59 48.68
N TRP A 173 9.80 3.36 48.96
CA TRP A 173 10.65 3.94 47.93
C TRP A 173 11.50 2.87 47.23
N LEU A 174 12.01 1.89 47.95
CA LEU A 174 12.74 0.75 47.36
C LEU A 174 11.85 -0.03 46.37
N VAL A 175 10.56 -0.22 46.68
CA VAL A 175 9.59 -0.78 45.72
C VAL A 175 9.56 0.03 44.42
N ASP A 176 9.45 1.36 44.51
CA ASP A 176 9.44 2.21 43.30
C ASP A 176 10.75 2.11 42.54
N PHE A 177 11.87 2.14 43.26
CA PHE A 177 13.19 2.01 42.66
C PHE A 177 13.33 0.67 41.91
N ILE A 178 12.88 -0.44 42.49
CA ILE A 178 12.88 -1.75 41.85
C ILE A 178 11.98 -1.75 40.60
N LYS A 179 10.77 -1.16 40.68
CA LYS A 179 9.86 -1.08 39.52
C LYS A 179 10.46 -0.25 38.39
N ILE A 180 11.09 0.88 38.71
CA ILE A 180 11.81 1.72 37.74
C ILE A 180 12.97 0.93 37.13
N ASN A 181 13.79 0.27 37.95
CA ASN A 181 14.92 -0.53 37.48
C ASN A 181 14.48 -1.66 36.55
N LYS A 182 13.38 -2.35 36.86
CA LYS A 182 12.79 -3.39 35.98
C LYS A 182 12.29 -2.80 34.66
N SER A 183 11.61 -1.65 34.70
CA SER A 183 11.13 -0.97 33.49
C SER A 183 12.28 -0.51 32.59
N VAL A 184 13.32 0.08 33.18
CA VAL A 184 14.54 0.51 32.49
C VAL A 184 15.28 -0.69 31.91
N SER A 185 15.37 -1.79 32.67
CA SER A 185 16.01 -3.02 32.20
C SER A 185 15.28 -3.66 31.03
N ALA A 186 13.93 -3.60 31.02
CA ALA A 186 13.12 -4.09 29.90
C ALA A 186 13.32 -3.25 28.62
N ASP A 187 13.55 -1.95 28.76
CA ASP A 187 13.72 -1.01 27.65
C ASP A 187 15.21 -0.70 27.33
N THR A 188 16.12 -1.54 27.80
CA THR A 188 17.57 -1.33 27.69
C THR A 188 18.02 -1.13 26.24
N GLN A 189 17.39 -1.80 25.26
CA GLN A 189 17.73 -1.64 23.85
C GLN A 189 17.43 -0.23 23.34
N HIS A 190 16.27 0.31 23.70
CA HIS A 190 15.88 1.66 23.30
C HIS A 190 16.72 2.72 24.03
N ILE A 191 17.07 2.49 25.29
CA ILE A 191 17.91 3.40 26.09
C ILE A 191 19.37 3.43 25.58
N ILE A 192 19.93 2.28 25.17
CA ILE A 192 21.31 2.20 24.68
C ILE A 192 21.45 2.75 23.25
N PHE A 193 20.48 2.48 22.37
CA PHE A 193 20.59 2.84 20.95
C PHE A 193 19.82 4.14 20.58
N GLY A 194 18.84 4.54 21.38
CA GLY A 194 18.04 5.75 21.21
C GLY A 194 17.00 5.68 20.08
N ASP A 195 15.98 6.55 20.15
CA ASP A 195 14.87 6.67 19.19
C ASP A 195 15.31 7.22 17.81
N PHE A 196 16.55 7.71 17.72
CA PHE A 196 17.07 8.41 16.53
C PHE A 196 17.61 7.46 15.45
N LEU A 197 17.72 6.17 15.75
CA LEU A 197 18.16 5.16 14.81
C LEU A 197 16.96 4.49 14.16
N GLU A 198 17.02 4.39 12.84
CA GLU A 198 16.08 3.63 12.02
C GLU A 198 15.96 2.19 12.55
N PRO A 199 14.75 1.60 12.66
CA PRO A 199 14.55 0.31 13.33
C PRO A 199 15.47 -0.82 12.83
N ALA A 200 15.76 -0.84 11.53
CA ALA A 200 16.69 -1.79 10.91
C ALA A 200 18.14 -1.63 11.43
N LYS A 201 18.61 -0.38 11.61
CA LYS A 201 19.96 -0.08 12.13
C LYS A 201 20.07 -0.32 13.64
N VAL A 202 18.96 -0.22 14.37
CA VAL A 202 18.91 -0.59 15.80
C VAL A 202 19.12 -2.08 15.97
N GLN A 203 18.47 -2.91 15.16
CA GLN A 203 18.65 -4.37 15.21
C GLN A 203 20.07 -4.79 14.86
N GLU A 204 20.65 -4.23 13.78
CA GLU A 204 22.04 -4.52 13.39
C GLU A 204 23.05 -4.16 14.48
N LYS A 205 22.88 -2.99 15.13
CA LYS A 205 23.76 -2.57 16.23
C LYS A 205 23.52 -3.36 17.51
N ALA A 206 22.29 -3.73 17.83
CA ALA A 206 21.98 -4.60 18.97
C ALA A 206 22.61 -5.98 18.80
N LEU A 207 22.51 -6.56 17.60
CA LEU A 207 23.16 -7.82 17.25
C LEU A 207 24.69 -7.71 17.31
N SER A 208 25.25 -6.63 16.76
CA SER A 208 26.69 -6.36 16.83
C SER A 208 27.17 -6.23 18.28
N TYR A 209 26.44 -5.49 19.12
CA TYR A 209 26.77 -5.31 20.53
C TYR A 209 26.67 -6.62 21.32
N ALA A 210 25.62 -7.41 21.09
CA ALA A 210 25.48 -8.74 21.68
C ALA A 210 26.66 -9.62 21.29
N TRP A 211 27.00 -9.66 20.00
CA TRP A 211 28.14 -10.40 19.47
C TRP A 211 29.47 -9.99 20.08
N PHE A 212 29.77 -8.69 20.14
CA PHE A 212 31.01 -8.19 20.75
C PHE A 212 31.06 -8.52 22.24
N SER A 213 29.93 -8.40 22.94
CA SER A 213 29.86 -8.69 24.38
C SER A 213 30.05 -10.18 24.68
N THR A 214 29.43 -11.07 23.90
CA THR A 214 29.62 -12.52 24.05
C THR A 214 31.03 -12.94 23.69
N THR A 215 31.55 -12.45 22.56
CA THR A 215 32.91 -12.78 22.12
C THR A 215 33.96 -12.26 23.11
N PHE A 216 33.75 -11.06 23.66
CA PHE A 216 34.62 -10.48 24.69
C PHE A 216 34.55 -11.25 26.02
N ARG A 217 33.35 -11.73 26.41
CA ARG A 217 33.17 -12.59 27.58
C ARG A 217 33.88 -13.93 27.39
N ASP A 218 33.75 -14.54 26.23
CA ASP A 218 34.38 -15.83 25.95
C ASP A 218 35.91 -15.68 25.86
N TYR A 219 36.39 -14.56 25.29
CA TYR A 219 37.80 -14.16 25.31
C TYR A 219 38.34 -13.96 26.73
N THR A 220 37.58 -13.31 27.62
CA THR A 220 38.02 -13.05 29.00
C THR A 220 38.03 -14.32 29.85
N ASN A 221 37.16 -15.28 29.55
CA ASN A 221 37.13 -16.59 30.20
C ASN A 221 38.27 -17.52 29.74
N ASP A 222 38.68 -17.46 28.48
CA ASP A 222 39.76 -18.29 27.93
C ASP A 222 40.86 -17.47 27.23
N ARG A 223 41.44 -16.54 28.00
CA ARG A 223 42.43 -15.58 27.50
C ARG A 223 43.68 -16.24 26.90
N LYS A 224 44.08 -17.41 27.42
CA LYS A 224 45.28 -18.13 26.95
C LYS A 224 45.06 -18.79 25.59
N SER A 225 43.84 -19.25 25.30
CA SER A 225 43.48 -19.82 24.00
C SER A 225 43.38 -18.76 22.91
N ALA A 226 43.09 -17.50 23.26
CA ALA A 226 42.85 -16.43 22.29
C ALA A 226 44.06 -15.53 21.95
N GLU A 227 45.22 -15.72 22.58
CA GLU A 227 46.44 -14.90 22.37
C GLU A 227 47.14 -15.16 21.02
N SER A 228 46.87 -16.29 20.36
CA SER A 228 47.33 -16.57 19.00
C SER A 228 46.26 -16.21 17.97
N SER A 229 46.64 -15.46 16.92
CA SER A 229 45.72 -15.07 15.83
C SER A 229 45.18 -16.27 15.02
N ASP A 230 45.86 -17.41 15.08
CA ASP A 230 45.46 -18.66 14.40
C ASP A 230 44.83 -19.68 15.37
N SER A 231 44.41 -19.24 16.55
CA SER A 231 43.82 -20.18 17.51
C SER A 231 42.46 -20.70 17.05
N GLU A 232 42.17 -21.92 17.50
CA GLU A 232 40.90 -22.61 17.23
C GLU A 232 39.68 -21.78 17.68
N PHE A 233 39.85 -20.97 18.72
CA PHE A 233 38.86 -20.00 19.20
C PHE A 233 38.45 -18.99 18.12
N TRP A 234 39.40 -18.37 17.39
CA TRP A 234 39.08 -17.39 16.35
C TRP A 234 38.48 -18.04 15.10
N VAL A 235 38.89 -19.27 14.78
CA VAL A 235 38.32 -20.06 13.69
C VAL A 235 36.85 -20.42 13.99
N GLU A 236 36.56 -20.90 15.20
CA GLU A 236 35.20 -21.24 15.61
C GLU A 236 34.31 -19.99 15.71
N THR A 237 34.85 -18.90 16.25
CA THR A 237 34.16 -17.59 16.34
C THR A 237 33.81 -17.06 14.94
N LYS A 238 34.73 -17.16 13.98
CA LYS A 238 34.47 -16.75 12.58
C LYS A 238 33.43 -17.63 11.90
N ASN A 239 33.42 -18.94 12.17
CA ASN A 239 32.44 -19.86 11.63
C ASN A 239 31.05 -19.63 12.22
N LYS A 240 30.94 -19.35 13.53
CA LYS A 240 29.70 -18.95 14.18
C LYS A 240 29.15 -17.65 13.60
N LEU A 241 30.00 -16.64 13.38
CA LEU A 241 29.61 -15.38 12.76
C LEU A 241 29.09 -15.58 11.34
N ARG A 242 29.80 -16.38 10.54
CA ARG A 242 29.40 -16.70 9.17
C ARG A 242 28.02 -17.35 9.13
N LYS A 243 27.81 -18.37 9.96
CA LYS A 243 26.51 -19.04 10.05
C LYS A 243 25.41 -18.07 10.47
N TYR A 244 25.69 -17.18 11.42
CA TYR A 244 24.72 -16.16 11.87
C TYR A 244 24.35 -15.16 10.77
N PHE A 245 25.29 -14.81 9.89
CA PHE A 245 25.03 -13.97 8.71
C PHE A 245 24.29 -14.74 7.60
N GLU A 246 24.62 -16.01 7.38
CA GLU A 246 23.95 -16.88 6.42
C GLU A 246 22.49 -17.12 6.82
N ASP A 247 22.22 -17.42 8.10
CA ASP A 247 20.87 -17.56 8.66
C ASP A 247 20.11 -16.21 8.64
N SER A 248 20.83 -15.08 8.76
CA SER A 248 20.24 -13.74 8.61
C SER A 248 19.97 -13.35 7.15
N ASN A 249 20.46 -14.09 6.16
CA ASN A 249 20.19 -13.82 4.75
C ASN A 249 18.80 -14.34 4.30
N GLU A 250 18.08 -15.06 5.16
CA GLU A 250 16.66 -15.40 4.97
C GLU A 250 15.78 -14.15 4.77
N TYR A 251 16.20 -12.99 5.29
CA TYR A 251 15.50 -11.72 5.05
C TYR A 251 15.64 -11.23 3.61
N GLU A 252 16.77 -11.53 2.95
CA GLU A 252 16.98 -11.19 1.55
C GLU A 252 16.06 -12.05 0.66
N ASP A 253 15.93 -13.34 1.00
CA ASP A 253 14.97 -14.26 0.37
C ASP A 253 13.51 -13.86 0.64
N MET A 254 13.16 -13.46 1.87
CA MET A 254 11.82 -12.93 2.18
C MET A 254 11.54 -11.63 1.43
N THR A 255 12.54 -10.75 1.27
CA THR A 255 12.39 -9.49 0.53
C THR A 255 12.21 -9.76 -0.96
N ALA A 256 12.97 -10.69 -1.53
CA ALA A 256 12.82 -11.13 -2.92
C ALA A 256 11.44 -11.77 -3.16
N ASN A 257 10.98 -12.62 -2.25
CA ASN A 257 9.64 -13.21 -2.32
C ASN A 257 8.53 -12.16 -2.22
N ALA A 258 8.67 -11.18 -1.32
CA ALA A 258 7.71 -10.09 -1.18
C ALA A 258 7.68 -9.19 -2.44
N GLN A 259 8.84 -8.92 -3.04
CA GLN A 259 8.92 -8.17 -4.31
C GLN A 259 8.28 -8.93 -5.47
N SER A 260 8.51 -10.24 -5.56
CA SER A 260 7.88 -11.10 -6.57
C SER A 260 6.36 -11.14 -6.39
N ALA A 261 5.86 -11.28 -5.15
CA ALA A 261 4.43 -11.22 -4.86
C ALA A 261 3.81 -9.85 -5.21
N LEU A 262 4.54 -8.76 -4.98
CA LEU A 262 4.11 -7.41 -5.36
C LEU A 262 4.02 -7.23 -6.88
N GLN A 263 4.96 -7.80 -7.64
CA GLN A 263 4.90 -7.79 -9.10
C GLN A 263 3.71 -8.61 -9.62
N GLN A 264 3.46 -9.79 -9.03
CA GLN A 264 2.32 -10.63 -9.37
C GLN A 264 1.00 -9.88 -9.14
N LEU A 265 0.83 -9.28 -7.96
CA LEU A 265 -0.38 -8.51 -7.63
C LEU A 265 -0.57 -7.29 -8.54
N ARG A 266 0.51 -6.63 -8.98
CA ARG A 266 0.41 -5.54 -9.96
C ARG A 266 -0.08 -6.04 -11.32
N PHE A 267 0.46 -7.17 -11.78
CA PHE A 267 0.01 -7.79 -13.03
C PHE A 267 -1.47 -8.16 -12.97
N ASP A 268 -1.91 -8.78 -11.87
CA ASP A 268 -3.32 -9.16 -11.67
C ASP A 268 -4.23 -7.91 -11.63
N CYS A 269 -3.79 -6.82 -10.99
CA CYS A 269 -4.52 -5.55 -11.00
C CYS A 269 -4.64 -4.94 -12.40
N ASP A 270 -3.55 -4.95 -13.19
CA ASP A 270 -3.54 -4.43 -14.56
C ASP A 270 -4.47 -5.27 -15.47
N GLU A 271 -4.49 -6.60 -15.29
CA GLU A 271 -5.41 -7.49 -15.98
C GLU A 271 -6.88 -7.17 -15.63
N ILE A 272 -7.21 -7.05 -14.35
CA ILE A 272 -8.55 -6.68 -13.88
C ILE A 272 -8.97 -5.29 -14.38
N GLU A 273 -8.06 -4.31 -14.39
CA GLU A 273 -8.34 -2.98 -14.93
C GLU A 273 -8.59 -3.01 -16.45
N SER A 274 -7.89 -3.89 -17.19
CA SER A 274 -8.13 -4.10 -18.62
C SER A 274 -9.50 -4.74 -18.90
N GLU A 275 -9.94 -5.66 -18.03
CA GLU A 275 -11.25 -6.31 -18.11
C GLU A 275 -12.39 -5.37 -17.70
N ARG A 276 -12.13 -4.42 -16.80
CA ARG A 276 -13.11 -3.40 -16.39
C ARG A 276 -13.58 -2.53 -17.57
N GLY A 277 -12.73 -2.33 -18.59
CA GLY A 277 -13.15 -1.68 -19.84
C GLY A 277 -14.21 -2.48 -20.61
N GLN A 278 -14.25 -3.80 -20.44
CA GLN A 278 -15.21 -4.70 -21.09
C GLN A 278 -16.53 -4.82 -20.33
N GLU A 279 -16.55 -4.53 -19.03
CA GLU A 279 -17.77 -4.58 -18.21
C GLU A 279 -18.88 -3.70 -18.79
N GLN A 280 -18.53 -2.49 -19.24
CA GLN A 280 -19.51 -1.57 -19.82
C GLN A 280 -20.06 -2.09 -21.16
N THR A 281 -19.23 -2.77 -21.97
CA THR A 281 -19.69 -3.44 -23.20
C THR A 281 -20.63 -4.60 -22.90
N TYR A 282 -20.35 -5.40 -21.86
CA TYR A 282 -21.25 -6.47 -21.44
C TYR A 282 -22.59 -5.94 -20.90
N VAL A 283 -22.59 -4.82 -20.17
CA VAL A 283 -23.84 -4.18 -19.73
C VAL A 283 -24.68 -3.70 -20.92
N GLU A 284 -24.04 -3.10 -21.92
CA GLU A 284 -24.72 -2.67 -23.16
C GLU A 284 -25.28 -3.86 -23.95
N ASP A 285 -24.52 -4.94 -24.08
CA ASP A 285 -24.94 -6.16 -24.77
C ASP A 285 -26.09 -6.86 -24.03
N ILE A 286 -26.03 -6.95 -22.70
CA ILE A 286 -27.14 -7.47 -21.88
C ILE A 286 -28.40 -6.61 -22.07
N ALA A 287 -28.26 -5.29 -22.14
CA ALA A 287 -29.39 -4.39 -22.37
C ALA A 287 -30.01 -4.60 -23.77
N ARG A 288 -29.17 -4.75 -24.81
CA ARG A 288 -29.63 -5.08 -26.17
C ARG A 288 -30.35 -6.43 -26.22
N LEU A 289 -29.75 -7.47 -25.65
CA LEU A 289 -30.34 -8.81 -25.63
C LEU A 289 -31.69 -8.82 -24.89
N LYS A 290 -31.83 -8.07 -23.79
CA LYS A 290 -33.12 -7.92 -23.09
C LYS A 290 -34.17 -7.22 -23.95
N ASP A 291 -33.78 -6.21 -24.72
CA ASP A 291 -34.68 -5.50 -25.63
C ASP A 291 -35.12 -6.39 -26.81
N ASP A 292 -34.20 -7.19 -27.35
CA ASP A 292 -34.50 -8.15 -28.42
C ASP A 292 -35.40 -9.29 -27.94
N ILE A 293 -35.20 -9.79 -26.71
CA ILE A 293 -36.11 -10.75 -26.08
C ILE A 293 -37.51 -10.13 -25.94
N ARG A 294 -37.61 -8.87 -25.51
CA ARG A 294 -38.91 -8.18 -25.38
C ARG A 294 -39.60 -8.08 -26.73
N LYS A 295 -38.90 -7.63 -27.78
CA LYS A 295 -39.45 -7.56 -29.16
C LYS A 295 -39.88 -8.93 -29.67
N ALA A 296 -39.11 -9.97 -29.39
CA ALA A 296 -39.45 -11.34 -29.78
C ALA A 296 -40.70 -11.84 -29.05
N MET A 297 -40.89 -11.49 -27.77
CA MET A 297 -42.09 -11.79 -27.01
C MET A 297 -43.32 -11.05 -27.57
N ASP A 298 -43.21 -9.74 -27.82
CA ASP A 298 -44.29 -8.95 -28.41
C ASP A 298 -44.68 -9.48 -29.80
N TYR A 299 -43.69 -9.87 -30.61
CA TYR A 299 -43.92 -10.50 -31.91
C TYR A 299 -44.62 -11.86 -31.75
N PHE A 300 -44.18 -12.69 -30.82
CA PHE A 300 -44.80 -13.98 -30.54
C PHE A 300 -46.27 -13.84 -30.11
N GLU A 301 -46.58 -12.90 -29.23
CA GLU A 301 -47.96 -12.60 -28.83
C GLU A 301 -48.80 -12.12 -30.02
N SER A 302 -48.28 -11.23 -30.86
CA SER A 302 -48.97 -10.77 -32.06
C SER A 302 -49.29 -11.91 -33.03
N VAL A 303 -48.34 -12.85 -33.20
CA VAL A 303 -48.50 -14.03 -34.06
C VAL A 303 -49.52 -15.01 -33.45
N GLN A 304 -49.52 -15.20 -32.14
CA GLN A 304 -50.53 -16.02 -31.46
C GLN A 304 -51.93 -15.46 -31.66
N HIS A 305 -52.14 -14.16 -31.43
CA HIS A 305 -53.45 -13.54 -31.68
C HIS A 305 -53.89 -13.62 -33.14
N LEU A 306 -52.96 -13.45 -34.09
CA LEU A 306 -53.26 -13.64 -35.51
C LEU A 306 -53.64 -15.09 -35.82
N LYS A 307 -52.94 -16.06 -35.23
CA LYS A 307 -53.24 -17.49 -35.38
C LYS A 307 -54.63 -17.80 -34.83
N GLU A 308 -54.95 -17.39 -33.61
CA GLU A 308 -56.27 -17.57 -32.99
C GLU A 308 -57.38 -16.95 -33.85
N ARG A 309 -57.17 -15.73 -34.35
CA ARG A 309 -58.13 -15.08 -35.26
C ARG A 309 -58.35 -15.89 -36.53
N LYS A 310 -57.27 -16.42 -37.13
CA LYS A 310 -57.35 -17.23 -38.36
C LYS A 310 -57.99 -18.58 -38.12
N GLU A 311 -57.76 -19.21 -36.98
CA GLU A 311 -58.43 -20.45 -36.58
C GLU A 311 -59.93 -20.22 -36.41
N ASN A 312 -60.34 -19.13 -35.77
CA ASN A 312 -61.75 -18.75 -35.64
C ASN A 312 -62.40 -18.44 -37.00
N GLU A 313 -61.75 -17.65 -37.86
CA GLU A 313 -62.23 -17.39 -39.22
C GLU A 313 -62.39 -18.68 -40.03
N THR A 314 -61.43 -19.61 -39.91
CA THR A 314 -61.47 -20.90 -40.61
C THR A 314 -62.60 -21.79 -40.08
N ALA A 315 -62.89 -21.75 -38.77
CA ALA A 315 -64.01 -22.47 -38.18
C ALA A 315 -65.36 -21.96 -38.73
N VAL A 316 -65.55 -20.63 -38.76
CA VAL A 316 -66.76 -20.01 -39.32
C VAL A 316 -66.96 -20.38 -40.79
N ILE A 317 -65.90 -20.28 -41.61
CA ILE A 317 -65.97 -20.63 -43.04
C ILE A 317 -66.32 -22.11 -43.23
N LYS A 318 -65.81 -23.01 -42.36
CA LYS A 318 -66.16 -24.43 -42.42
C LYS A 318 -67.64 -24.66 -42.12
N GLU A 319 -68.18 -24.01 -41.08
CA GLU A 319 -69.62 -24.09 -40.76
C GLU A 319 -70.49 -23.54 -41.90
N GLU A 320 -70.11 -22.41 -42.50
CA GLU A 320 -70.83 -21.84 -43.65
C GLU A 320 -70.77 -22.77 -44.87
N LEU A 321 -69.62 -23.40 -45.12
CA LEU A 321 -69.44 -24.36 -46.21
C LEU A 321 -70.32 -25.60 -46.00
N GLU A 322 -70.33 -26.17 -44.79
CA GLU A 322 -71.19 -27.30 -44.44
C GLU A 322 -72.67 -26.96 -44.62
N ALA A 323 -73.09 -25.76 -44.19
CA ALA A 323 -74.46 -25.28 -44.39
C ALA A 323 -74.83 -25.15 -45.88
N LYS A 324 -73.91 -24.63 -46.71
CA LYS A 324 -74.13 -24.50 -48.16
C LYS A 324 -74.12 -25.83 -48.89
N VAL A 325 -73.31 -26.78 -48.46
CA VAL A 325 -73.32 -28.17 -48.99
C VAL A 325 -74.69 -28.80 -48.70
N ALA A 326 -75.20 -28.69 -47.47
CA ALA A 326 -76.51 -29.22 -47.11
C ALA A 326 -77.66 -28.54 -47.89
N GLU A 327 -77.57 -27.24 -48.15
CA GLU A 327 -78.54 -26.52 -48.99
C GLU A 327 -78.51 -27.02 -50.45
N ASN A 328 -77.32 -27.22 -51.00
CA ASN A 328 -77.15 -27.72 -52.37
C ASN A 328 -77.68 -29.16 -52.51
N GLU A 329 -77.45 -30.03 -51.53
CA GLU A 329 -78.01 -31.38 -51.49
C GLU A 329 -79.56 -31.35 -51.52
N LYS A 330 -80.19 -30.45 -50.74
CA LYS A 330 -81.65 -30.25 -50.77
C LYS A 330 -82.15 -29.80 -52.14
N ILE A 331 -81.48 -28.83 -52.76
CA ILE A 331 -81.83 -28.36 -54.10
C ILE A 331 -81.68 -29.49 -55.12
N GLN A 332 -80.61 -30.28 -55.03
CA GLN A 332 -80.38 -31.40 -55.92
C GLN A 332 -81.48 -32.48 -55.79
N MET A 333 -81.92 -32.77 -54.56
CA MET A 333 -83.08 -33.64 -54.32
C MET A 333 -84.35 -33.09 -54.97
N ALA A 334 -84.65 -31.80 -54.77
CA ALA A 334 -85.83 -31.16 -55.38
C ALA A 334 -85.78 -31.16 -56.91
N VAL A 335 -84.60 -30.93 -57.50
CA VAL A 335 -84.37 -31.01 -58.95
C VAL A 335 -84.61 -32.43 -59.46
N ASN A 336 -84.12 -33.45 -58.74
CA ASN A 336 -84.34 -34.84 -59.11
C ASN A 336 -85.83 -35.21 -59.04
N GLU A 337 -86.54 -34.79 -58.00
CA GLU A 337 -87.98 -35.00 -57.86
C GLU A 337 -88.77 -34.32 -58.99
N LEU A 338 -88.42 -33.08 -59.35
CA LEU A 338 -89.05 -32.38 -60.47
C LEU A 338 -88.77 -33.08 -61.82
N LYS A 339 -87.54 -33.57 -62.03
CA LYS A 339 -87.20 -34.36 -63.22
C LYS A 339 -88.03 -35.64 -63.31
N GLU A 340 -88.20 -36.35 -62.20
CA GLU A 340 -89.06 -37.54 -62.14
C GLU A 340 -90.53 -37.21 -62.43
N ARG A 341 -91.06 -36.12 -61.85
CA ARG A 341 -92.43 -35.66 -62.14
C ARG A 341 -92.63 -35.29 -63.61
N ILE A 342 -91.67 -34.61 -64.23
CA ILE A 342 -91.71 -34.27 -65.66
C ILE A 342 -91.68 -35.53 -66.52
N GLU A 343 -90.83 -36.50 -66.18
CA GLU A 343 -90.74 -37.77 -66.91
C GLU A 343 -92.02 -38.61 -66.76
N GLN A 344 -92.63 -38.62 -65.57
CA GLN A 344 -93.94 -39.22 -65.34
C GLN A 344 -95.04 -38.50 -66.14
N GLN A 345 -95.05 -37.17 -66.16
CA GLN A 345 -96.00 -36.38 -66.96
C GLN A 345 -95.86 -36.66 -68.46
N LYS A 346 -94.64 -36.78 -68.97
CA LYS A 346 -94.38 -37.18 -70.37
C LYS A 346 -94.90 -38.58 -70.71
N ARG A 347 -94.83 -39.52 -69.76
CA ARG A 347 -95.33 -40.89 -69.95
C ARG A 347 -96.86 -40.98 -69.90
N VAL A 348 -97.51 -40.19 -69.05
CA VAL A 348 -98.98 -40.23 -68.84
C VAL A 348 -99.73 -39.37 -69.87
N HIS A 349 -99.22 -38.17 -70.16
CA HIS A 349 -99.78 -37.27 -71.16
C HIS A 349 -98.91 -37.28 -72.41
N GLY A 350 -99.08 -38.31 -73.25
CA GLY A 350 -98.60 -38.25 -74.62
C GLY A 350 -99.20 -37.01 -75.30
N LEU A 351 -98.36 -36.01 -75.57
CA LEU A 351 -98.77 -34.73 -76.15
C LEU A 351 -99.53 -34.95 -77.47
N ASN A 352 -100.84 -34.69 -77.44
CA ASN A 352 -101.70 -34.77 -78.61
C ASN A 352 -101.30 -33.63 -79.56
N GLY A 353 -100.94 -33.96 -80.82
CA GLY A 353 -100.40 -33.02 -81.82
C GLY A 353 -101.33 -31.86 -82.23
N LYS A 354 -102.49 -31.72 -81.61
CA LYS A 354 -103.38 -30.55 -81.70
C LYS A 354 -103.09 -29.49 -80.63
N GLU A 355 -102.63 -29.87 -79.44
CA GLU A 355 -102.29 -28.92 -78.37
C GLU A 355 -100.96 -28.21 -78.63
N VAL A 356 -99.97 -28.92 -79.19
CA VAL A 356 -98.67 -28.34 -79.60
C VAL A 356 -98.82 -27.26 -80.66
N ARG A 357 -99.81 -27.38 -81.56
CA ARG A 357 -100.09 -26.36 -82.59
C ARG A 357 -100.82 -25.15 -82.04
N LYS A 358 -101.69 -25.33 -81.03
CA LYS A 358 -102.34 -24.21 -80.34
C LYS A 358 -101.33 -23.43 -79.48
N MET A 359 -100.46 -24.15 -78.78
CA MET A 359 -99.40 -23.59 -77.95
C MET A 359 -98.36 -22.84 -78.77
N ASN A 360 -97.99 -23.29 -79.98
CA ASN A 360 -97.10 -22.55 -80.87
C ASN A 360 -97.72 -21.25 -81.44
N LEU A 361 -99.05 -21.19 -81.59
CA LEU A 361 -99.74 -19.97 -82.04
C LEU A 361 -99.87 -18.96 -80.90
N GLU A 362 -100.12 -19.42 -79.67
CA GLU A 362 -100.07 -18.59 -78.46
C GLU A 362 -98.63 -18.10 -78.19
N ASN A 363 -97.61 -18.96 -78.29
CA ASN A 363 -96.20 -18.55 -78.13
C ASN A 363 -95.73 -17.50 -79.16
N SER A 364 -96.30 -17.51 -80.37
CA SER A 364 -96.01 -16.48 -81.38
C SER A 364 -96.62 -15.13 -80.99
N LYS A 365 -97.85 -15.13 -80.47
CA LYS A 365 -98.51 -13.91 -80.00
C LYS A 365 -97.87 -13.37 -78.72
N ASP A 366 -97.48 -14.25 -77.82
CA ASP A 366 -96.79 -13.90 -76.59
C ASP A 366 -95.40 -13.33 -76.91
N LYS A 367 -94.69 -13.87 -77.92
CA LYS A 367 -93.43 -13.28 -78.42
C LYS A 367 -93.59 -11.86 -78.95
N ASP A 368 -94.65 -11.59 -79.70
CA ASP A 368 -94.90 -10.24 -80.22
C ASP A 368 -95.22 -9.27 -79.07
N THR A 369 -96.04 -9.68 -78.10
CA THR A 369 -96.31 -8.85 -76.91
C THR A 369 -95.09 -8.64 -76.01
N VAL A 370 -94.19 -9.63 -75.90
CA VAL A 370 -92.93 -9.48 -75.16
C VAL A 370 -91.97 -8.54 -75.88
N SER A 371 -91.93 -8.56 -77.22
CA SER A 371 -91.14 -7.62 -78.00
C SER A 371 -91.64 -6.17 -77.83
N ASP A 372 -92.96 -5.97 -77.82
CA ASP A 372 -93.56 -4.65 -77.59
C ASP A 372 -93.29 -4.15 -76.17
N LEU A 373 -93.47 -5.01 -75.15
CA LEU A 373 -93.15 -4.67 -73.75
C LEU A 373 -91.65 -4.44 -73.52
N GLN A 374 -90.76 -5.15 -74.24
CA GLN A 374 -89.32 -4.90 -74.21
C GLN A 374 -88.97 -3.54 -74.83
N SER A 375 -89.66 -3.14 -75.90
CA SER A 375 -89.47 -1.82 -76.51
C SER A 375 -89.95 -0.68 -75.60
N GLU A 376 -91.08 -0.87 -74.90
CA GLU A 376 -91.56 0.06 -73.87
C GLU A 376 -90.63 0.10 -72.66
N GLN A 377 -90.11 -1.05 -72.20
CA GLN A 377 -89.14 -1.13 -71.11
C GLN A 377 -87.83 -0.41 -71.48
N GLU A 378 -87.34 -0.56 -72.72
CA GLU A 378 -86.16 0.17 -73.21
C GLU A 378 -86.42 1.67 -73.34
N MET A 379 -87.63 2.07 -73.77
CA MET A 379 -88.01 3.48 -73.84
C MET A 379 -88.08 4.11 -72.43
N LEU A 380 -88.75 3.43 -71.49
CA LEU A 380 -88.85 3.85 -70.09
C LEU A 380 -87.49 3.81 -69.39
N SER A 381 -86.64 2.83 -69.68
CA SER A 381 -85.27 2.78 -69.18
C SER A 381 -84.42 3.91 -69.74
N LYS A 382 -84.55 4.26 -71.02
CA LYS A 382 -83.88 5.43 -71.62
C LYS A 382 -84.39 6.74 -71.03
N GLN A 383 -85.66 6.85 -70.67
CA GLN A 383 -86.22 8.01 -69.95
C GLN A 383 -85.73 8.08 -68.48
N LEU A 384 -85.67 6.95 -67.77
CA LEU A 384 -85.09 6.83 -66.43
C LEU A 384 -83.60 7.16 -66.41
N TRP A 385 -82.85 6.76 -67.43
CA TRP A 385 -81.43 7.10 -67.57
C TRP A 385 -81.20 8.60 -67.79
N ARG A 386 -82.04 9.27 -68.58
CA ARG A 386 -81.97 10.74 -68.74
C ARG A 386 -82.28 11.48 -67.45
N LEU A 387 -83.24 11.00 -66.66
CA LEU A 387 -83.56 11.57 -65.33
C LEU A 387 -82.49 11.24 -64.26
N ARG A 388 -81.69 10.19 -64.47
CA ARG A 388 -80.64 9.75 -63.53
C ARG A 388 -79.32 10.53 -63.70
N ASP A 389 -78.98 10.97 -64.90
CA ASP A 389 -77.80 11.83 -65.16
C ASP A 389 -77.98 13.28 -64.68
N GLU A 390 -79.22 13.74 -64.50
CA GLU A 390 -79.54 15.10 -64.05
C GLU A 390 -79.94 15.18 -62.56
N ASN A 391 -79.28 14.41 -61.68
CA ASN A 391 -79.50 14.54 -60.23
C ASN A 391 -78.26 15.15 -59.52
N PRO A 392 -78.01 16.46 -59.69
CA PRO A 392 -76.82 17.14 -59.16
C PRO A 392 -76.70 17.03 -57.64
N PHE A 393 -77.82 16.84 -56.94
CA PHE A 393 -77.85 16.61 -55.50
C PHE A 393 -77.16 15.30 -55.09
N LYS A 394 -77.35 14.22 -55.84
CA LYS A 394 -76.76 12.90 -55.52
C LYS A 394 -75.24 12.90 -55.70
N ASP A 395 -74.76 13.57 -56.75
CA ASP A 395 -73.33 13.70 -57.03
C ASP A 395 -72.63 14.62 -56.01
N GLN A 396 -73.26 15.73 -55.64
CA GLN A 396 -72.74 16.62 -54.60
C GLN A 396 -72.71 15.93 -53.22
N LYS A 397 -73.75 15.16 -52.88
CA LYS A 397 -73.80 14.34 -51.65
C LYS A 397 -72.66 13.32 -51.59
N MET A 398 -72.43 12.59 -52.67
CA MET A 398 -71.32 11.63 -52.79
C MET A 398 -69.96 12.31 -52.57
N LYS A 399 -69.75 13.49 -53.17
CA LYS A 399 -68.49 14.26 -52.99
C LYS A 399 -68.26 14.70 -51.55
N VAL A 400 -69.28 15.18 -50.84
CA VAL A 400 -69.16 15.60 -49.43
C VAL A 400 -68.78 14.43 -48.54
N ILE A 401 -69.44 13.28 -48.69
CA ILE A 401 -69.15 12.07 -47.92
C ILE A 401 -67.71 11.60 -48.18
N GLN A 402 -67.32 11.54 -49.45
CA GLN A 402 -65.98 11.10 -49.84
C GLN A 402 -64.87 12.03 -49.31
N ILE A 403 -65.10 13.35 -49.31
CA ILE A 403 -64.16 14.32 -48.75
C ILE A 403 -64.07 14.15 -47.22
N ALA A 404 -65.20 14.01 -46.53
CA ALA A 404 -65.22 13.82 -45.08
C ALA A 404 -64.50 12.52 -44.66
N GLU A 405 -64.72 11.42 -45.37
CA GLU A 405 -64.03 10.15 -45.16
C GLU A 405 -62.52 10.26 -45.40
N ASN A 406 -62.11 10.89 -46.50
CA ASN A 406 -60.69 11.08 -46.83
C ASN A 406 -59.98 11.95 -45.77
N VAL A 407 -60.62 13.03 -45.33
CA VAL A 407 -60.10 13.89 -44.27
C VAL A 407 -59.95 13.07 -42.99
N THR A 408 -60.99 12.36 -42.55
CA THR A 408 -60.95 11.52 -41.34
C THR A 408 -59.82 10.48 -41.41
N LYS A 409 -59.62 9.85 -42.57
CA LYS A 409 -58.55 8.87 -42.79
C LYS A 409 -57.16 9.51 -42.68
N ILE A 410 -56.95 10.68 -43.29
CA ILE A 410 -55.68 11.41 -43.21
C ILE A 410 -55.38 11.81 -41.76
N LEU A 411 -56.37 12.32 -41.03
CA LEU A 411 -56.19 12.73 -39.64
C LEU A 411 -55.89 11.54 -38.72
N SER A 412 -56.55 10.39 -38.95
CA SER A 412 -56.24 9.15 -38.22
C SER A 412 -54.81 8.64 -38.48
N GLY A 413 -54.31 8.76 -39.71
CA GLY A 413 -52.93 8.37 -40.06
C GLY A 413 -51.86 9.28 -39.46
N LEU A 414 -52.21 10.53 -39.13
CA LEU A 414 -51.33 11.49 -38.46
C LEU A 414 -51.36 11.35 -36.92
N ASN A 415 -52.22 10.46 -36.39
CA ASN A 415 -52.36 10.16 -34.96
C ASN A 415 -52.67 11.41 -34.10
N MET A 416 -53.42 12.36 -34.67
CA MET A 416 -53.81 13.60 -33.99
C MET A 416 -55.28 13.53 -33.57
N GLN A 417 -55.58 13.91 -32.33
CA GLN A 417 -56.96 13.97 -31.84
C GLN A 417 -57.58 15.30 -32.25
N PHE A 418 -58.56 15.23 -33.15
CA PHE A 418 -59.34 16.39 -33.56
C PHE A 418 -60.73 16.35 -32.94
N GLU A 419 -61.16 17.44 -32.32
CA GLU A 419 -62.54 17.66 -31.89
C GLU A 419 -63.36 18.21 -33.08
N LEU A 420 -63.61 17.36 -34.07
CA LEU A 420 -64.44 17.74 -35.23
C LEU A 420 -65.89 17.31 -35.02
N GLU A 421 -66.80 18.21 -35.38
CA GLU A 421 -68.23 17.95 -35.31
C GLU A 421 -68.63 16.84 -36.31
N SER A 422 -69.40 15.85 -35.85
CA SER A 422 -69.77 14.68 -36.65
C SER A 422 -70.73 15.06 -37.78
N LEU A 423 -70.27 14.92 -39.03
CA LEU A 423 -71.08 15.14 -40.22
C LEU A 423 -72.02 13.95 -40.45
N ARG A 424 -73.35 14.20 -40.44
CA ARG A 424 -74.35 13.22 -40.87
C ARG A 424 -74.54 13.25 -42.39
N PRO A 425 -74.89 12.12 -43.03
CA PRO A 425 -75.21 12.10 -44.46
C PRO A 425 -76.41 13.01 -44.74
N PRO A 426 -76.29 14.02 -45.62
CA PRO A 426 -77.38 14.95 -45.87
C PRO A 426 -78.51 14.25 -46.65
N GLU A 427 -79.75 14.40 -46.18
CA GLU A 427 -80.95 13.84 -46.83
C GLU A 427 -81.59 14.85 -47.79
N ASN A 428 -81.40 16.15 -47.54
CA ASN A 428 -82.00 17.24 -48.30
C ASN A 428 -80.97 18.30 -48.74
N GLU A 429 -81.32 19.13 -49.72
CA GLU A 429 -80.44 20.16 -50.31
C GLU A 429 -79.98 21.23 -49.31
N LYS A 430 -80.81 21.57 -48.30
CA LYS A 430 -80.45 22.47 -47.20
C LYS A 430 -79.40 21.87 -46.26
N GLU A 431 -79.49 20.58 -45.97
CA GLU A 431 -78.54 19.87 -45.11
C GLU A 431 -77.19 19.68 -45.82
N LEU A 432 -77.20 19.47 -47.13
CA LEU A 432 -76.00 19.42 -47.96
C LEU A 432 -75.22 20.74 -47.90
N ARG A 433 -75.92 21.88 -47.95
CA ARG A 433 -75.32 23.21 -47.81
C ARG A 433 -74.71 23.43 -46.43
N ALA A 434 -75.39 22.98 -45.37
CA ALA A 434 -74.86 23.03 -44.01
C ALA A 434 -73.61 22.15 -43.83
N CYS A 435 -73.56 20.95 -44.42
CA CYS A 435 -72.37 20.09 -44.39
C CYS A 435 -71.16 20.76 -45.05
N TRP A 436 -71.36 21.46 -46.18
CA TRP A 436 -70.31 22.24 -46.83
C TRP A 436 -69.84 23.43 -45.98
N GLU A 437 -70.76 24.13 -45.32
CA GLU A 437 -70.42 25.23 -44.40
C GLU A 437 -69.62 24.73 -43.19
N ILE A 438 -69.91 23.54 -42.66
CA ILE A 438 -69.14 22.92 -41.57
C ILE A 438 -67.75 22.49 -42.06
N LEU A 439 -67.66 21.84 -43.23
CA LEU A 439 -66.38 21.43 -43.83
C LEU A 439 -65.46 22.62 -44.08
N ILE A 440 -65.97 23.69 -44.67
CA ILE A 440 -65.19 24.87 -45.06
C ILE A 440 -64.96 25.81 -43.87
N GLY A 441 -65.98 26.01 -43.03
CA GLY A 441 -65.96 27.00 -41.95
C GLY A 441 -65.39 26.50 -40.63
N SER A 442 -65.47 25.20 -40.35
CA SER A 442 -65.03 24.62 -39.06
C SER A 442 -63.88 23.62 -39.24
N TRP A 443 -64.04 22.61 -40.10
CA TRP A 443 -63.02 21.57 -40.28
C TRP A 443 -61.74 22.13 -40.90
N LEU A 444 -61.83 22.85 -42.02
CA LEU A 444 -60.65 23.32 -42.75
C LEU A 444 -59.76 24.29 -41.93
N PRO A 445 -60.31 25.30 -41.21
CA PRO A 445 -59.49 26.19 -40.39
C PRO A 445 -58.83 25.48 -39.21
N GLU A 446 -59.54 24.57 -38.54
CA GLU A 446 -59.02 23.84 -37.38
C GLU A 446 -57.91 22.85 -37.79
N ILE A 447 -58.11 22.13 -38.89
CA ILE A 447 -57.09 21.25 -39.47
C ILE A 447 -55.83 22.05 -39.84
N ASN A 448 -55.98 23.19 -40.51
CA ASN A 448 -54.85 24.04 -40.87
C ASN A 448 -54.12 24.58 -39.64
N ARG A 449 -54.85 25.03 -38.60
CA ARG A 449 -54.25 25.54 -37.36
C ARG A 449 -53.40 24.48 -36.68
N GLN A 450 -53.93 23.28 -36.51
CA GLN A 450 -53.20 22.19 -35.84
C GLN A 450 -52.01 21.67 -36.65
N LEU A 451 -52.16 21.51 -37.97
CA LEU A 451 -51.04 21.15 -38.84
C LEU A 451 -49.92 22.19 -38.80
N HIS A 452 -50.28 23.48 -38.75
CA HIS A 452 -49.31 24.55 -38.64
C HIS A 452 -48.58 24.54 -37.29
N GLN A 453 -49.31 24.31 -36.19
CA GLN A 453 -48.71 24.16 -34.87
C GLN A 453 -47.74 22.97 -34.83
N ARG A 454 -48.15 21.81 -35.36
CA ARG A 454 -47.31 20.62 -35.37
C ARG A 454 -46.04 20.83 -36.20
N LYS A 455 -46.15 21.53 -37.33
CA LYS A 455 -45.00 21.93 -38.15
C LYS A 455 -44.01 22.77 -37.32
N LEU A 456 -44.51 23.76 -36.58
CA LEU A 456 -43.69 24.61 -35.74
C LEU A 456 -42.98 23.80 -34.64
N ASP A 457 -43.71 22.91 -33.96
CA ASP A 457 -43.13 22.05 -32.93
C ASP A 457 -41.99 21.18 -33.50
N VAL A 458 -42.19 20.57 -34.67
CA VAL A 458 -41.15 19.78 -35.34
C VAL A 458 -39.95 20.63 -35.76
N GLU A 459 -40.16 21.87 -36.24
CA GLU A 459 -39.06 22.80 -36.54
C GLU A 459 -38.28 23.21 -35.29
N THR A 460 -38.95 23.38 -34.14
CA THR A 460 -38.28 23.67 -32.86
C THR A 460 -37.50 22.47 -32.35
N GLU A 461 -38.03 21.25 -32.44
CA GLU A 461 -37.31 20.03 -32.08
C GLU A 461 -36.09 19.83 -32.98
N LYS A 462 -36.24 20.00 -34.29
CA LYS A 462 -35.13 19.96 -35.25
C LYS A 462 -34.03 20.94 -34.86
N SER A 463 -34.37 22.18 -34.53
CA SER A 463 -33.42 23.20 -34.08
C SER A 463 -32.71 22.78 -32.78
N ARG A 464 -33.45 22.20 -31.82
CA ARG A 464 -32.90 21.70 -30.55
C ARG A 464 -31.94 20.53 -30.76
N PHE A 465 -32.27 19.58 -31.64
CA PHE A 465 -31.38 18.49 -32.01
C PHE A 465 -30.12 18.99 -32.71
N HIS A 466 -30.25 19.97 -33.61
CA HIS A 466 -29.11 20.57 -34.29
C HIS A 466 -28.14 21.24 -33.29
N GLN A 467 -28.66 21.99 -32.30
CA GLN A 467 -27.82 22.57 -31.24
C GLN A 467 -27.11 21.50 -30.39
N LYS A 468 -27.81 20.42 -30.02
CA LYS A 468 -27.20 19.31 -29.28
C LYS A 468 -26.10 18.62 -30.10
N PHE A 469 -26.32 18.45 -31.40
CA PHE A 469 -25.35 17.86 -32.30
C PHE A 469 -24.09 18.73 -32.41
N ALA A 470 -24.25 20.04 -32.62
CA ALA A 470 -23.12 20.98 -32.66
C ALA A 470 -22.31 20.98 -31.34
N ALA A 471 -22.99 20.93 -30.19
CA ALA A 471 -22.33 20.83 -28.89
C ALA A 471 -21.58 19.50 -28.68
N ALA A 472 -22.06 18.40 -29.27
CA ALA A 472 -21.37 17.12 -29.26
C ALA A 472 -20.13 17.12 -30.16
N GLU A 473 -20.22 17.72 -31.35
CA GLU A 473 -19.07 17.91 -32.24
C GLU A 473 -17.97 18.75 -31.58
N GLU A 474 -18.34 19.85 -30.91
CA GLU A 474 -17.38 20.68 -30.17
C GLU A 474 -16.69 19.90 -29.05
N ARG A 475 -17.42 19.06 -28.30
CA ARG A 475 -16.84 18.18 -27.28
C ARG A 475 -15.86 17.17 -27.86
N ILE A 476 -16.21 16.53 -28.97
CA ILE A 476 -15.34 15.58 -29.66
C ILE A 476 -14.06 16.28 -30.13
N GLN A 477 -14.17 17.52 -30.62
CA GLN A 477 -13.01 18.28 -31.05
C GLN A 477 -12.07 18.62 -29.89
N ILE A 478 -12.61 19.07 -28.75
CA ILE A 478 -11.83 19.32 -27.53
C ILE A 478 -11.15 18.03 -27.04
N GLU A 479 -11.86 16.91 -27.05
CA GLU A 479 -11.32 15.62 -26.61
C GLU A 479 -10.18 15.13 -27.51
N ASN A 480 -10.30 15.34 -28.83
CA ASN A 480 -9.22 15.06 -29.78
C ASN A 480 -7.98 15.95 -29.54
N GLU A 481 -8.16 17.24 -29.26
CA GLU A 481 -7.05 18.14 -28.93
C GLU A 481 -6.34 17.72 -27.64
N VAL A 482 -7.10 17.31 -26.62
CA VAL A 482 -6.55 16.77 -25.36
C VAL A 482 -5.78 15.48 -25.62
N LEU A 483 -6.31 14.57 -26.44
CA LEU A 483 -5.65 13.33 -26.80
C LEU A 483 -4.32 13.58 -27.51
N ASP A 484 -4.25 14.55 -28.40
CA ASP A 484 -3.00 14.94 -29.08
C ASP A 484 -1.97 15.54 -28.12
N GLU A 485 -2.39 16.34 -27.13
CA GLU A 485 -1.50 16.84 -26.09
C GLU A 485 -0.97 15.72 -25.18
N VAL A 486 -1.81 14.72 -24.85
CA VAL A 486 -1.38 13.53 -24.09
C VAL A 486 -0.35 12.73 -24.87
N LYS A 487 -0.60 12.44 -26.16
CA LYS A 487 0.37 11.75 -27.03
C LYS A 487 1.70 12.50 -27.13
N LYS A 488 1.67 13.83 -27.19
CA LYS A 488 2.91 14.65 -27.19
C LYS A 488 3.68 14.53 -25.86
N LYS A 489 2.98 14.43 -24.72
CA LYS A 489 3.61 14.23 -23.40
C LYS A 489 4.22 12.85 -23.28
N GLU A 490 3.49 11.80 -23.65
CA GLU A 490 4.02 10.42 -23.67
C GLU A 490 5.28 10.32 -24.55
N ALA A 491 5.26 10.91 -25.74
CA ALA A 491 6.43 10.94 -26.63
C ALA A 491 7.63 11.75 -26.08
N ARG A 492 7.41 12.63 -25.09
CA ARG A 492 8.51 13.31 -24.36
C ARG A 492 9.03 12.45 -23.24
N GLU A 493 8.14 11.84 -22.46
CA GLU A 493 8.51 10.91 -21.38
C GLU A 493 9.27 9.70 -21.91
N GLU A 494 8.85 9.13 -23.04
CA GLU A 494 9.56 8.02 -23.68
C GLU A 494 10.94 8.42 -24.22
N ARG A 495 11.15 9.70 -24.56
CA ARG A 495 12.49 10.22 -24.88
C ARG A 495 13.35 10.31 -23.64
N ILE A 496 12.82 10.86 -22.54
CA ILE A 496 13.53 10.94 -21.27
C ILE A 496 13.93 9.54 -20.78
N HIS A 497 13.02 8.56 -20.81
CA HIS A 497 13.34 7.18 -20.44
C HIS A 497 14.33 6.47 -21.37
N ARG A 498 14.45 6.90 -22.63
CA ARG A 498 15.51 6.42 -23.52
C ARG A 498 16.86 7.04 -23.13
N ASP A 499 16.89 8.34 -22.94
CA ASP A 499 18.10 9.07 -22.55
C ASP A 499 18.63 8.54 -21.20
N GLU A 500 17.75 8.34 -20.20
CA GLU A 500 18.10 7.71 -18.92
C GLU A 500 18.68 6.31 -19.13
N ARG A 501 18.05 5.46 -19.96
CA ARG A 501 18.57 4.10 -20.24
C ARG A 501 19.96 4.14 -20.87
N ASP A 502 20.20 5.07 -21.79
CA ASP A 502 21.51 5.24 -22.43
C ASP A 502 22.54 5.75 -21.42
N GLU A 503 22.19 6.70 -20.54
CA GLU A 503 23.05 7.15 -19.43
C GLU A 503 23.39 6.01 -18.47
N TRP A 504 22.42 5.19 -18.07
CA TRP A 504 22.64 4.02 -17.22
C TRP A 504 23.57 3.00 -17.89
N LYS A 505 23.43 2.81 -19.21
CA LYS A 505 24.27 1.91 -20.00
C LYS A 505 25.69 2.44 -20.09
N GLU A 506 25.89 3.75 -20.32
CA GLU A 506 27.20 4.38 -20.30
C GLU A 506 27.86 4.32 -18.91
N ALA A 507 27.10 4.58 -17.85
CA ALA A 507 27.58 4.49 -16.47
C ALA A 507 28.05 3.06 -16.13
N ARG A 508 27.27 2.04 -16.54
CA ARG A 508 27.63 0.64 -16.38
C ARG A 508 28.92 0.29 -17.13
N GLN A 509 29.06 0.73 -18.39
CA GLN A 509 30.29 0.51 -19.16
C GLN A 509 31.52 1.19 -18.53
N LYS A 510 31.36 2.40 -17.97
CA LYS A 510 32.44 3.08 -17.25
C LYS A 510 32.84 2.31 -15.99
N GLN A 511 31.87 1.77 -15.27
CA GLN A 511 32.12 0.98 -14.06
C GLN A 511 32.78 -0.37 -14.39
N GLU A 512 32.37 -1.02 -15.47
CA GLU A 512 32.99 -2.26 -15.95
C GLU A 512 34.45 -2.03 -16.36
N LYS A 513 34.74 -0.99 -17.15
CA LYS A 513 36.12 -0.58 -17.47
C LYS A 513 36.94 -0.31 -16.21
N ARG A 514 36.35 0.35 -15.21
CA ARG A 514 37.03 0.63 -13.95
C ARG A 514 37.33 -0.65 -13.16
N TYR A 515 36.44 -1.62 -13.21
CA TYR A 515 36.65 -2.93 -12.60
C TYR A 515 37.80 -3.68 -13.29
N ASP A 516 37.83 -3.67 -14.63
CA ASP A 516 38.94 -4.26 -15.40
C ASP A 516 40.29 -3.60 -15.10
N GLU A 517 40.32 -2.26 -14.98
CA GLU A 517 41.52 -1.52 -14.55
C GLU A 517 42.00 -1.98 -13.16
N LEU A 518 41.08 -2.09 -12.20
CA LEU A 518 41.40 -2.51 -10.83
C LEU A 518 41.86 -3.97 -10.76
N GLU A 519 41.28 -4.86 -11.55
CA GLU A 519 41.71 -6.27 -11.61
C GLU A 519 43.11 -6.37 -12.24
N ASN A 520 43.41 -5.59 -13.27
CA ASN A 520 44.75 -5.48 -13.84
C ASN A 520 45.77 -4.92 -12.82
N GLU A 521 45.41 -3.88 -12.07
CA GLU A 521 46.26 -3.33 -10.99
C GLU A 521 46.52 -4.38 -9.90
N LYS A 522 45.49 -5.12 -9.50
CA LYS A 522 45.59 -6.22 -8.53
C LYS A 522 46.50 -7.34 -9.02
N GLU A 523 46.40 -7.75 -10.29
CA GLU A 523 47.33 -8.72 -10.87
C GLU A 523 48.77 -8.22 -10.85
N MET A 524 48.99 -6.96 -11.23
CA MET A 524 50.32 -6.34 -11.23
C MET A 524 50.91 -6.28 -9.82
N LEU A 525 50.10 -5.92 -8.82
CA LEU A 525 50.51 -5.93 -7.41
C LEU A 525 50.82 -7.35 -6.91
N LYS A 526 50.02 -8.34 -7.31
CA LYS A 526 50.27 -9.75 -6.96
C LYS A 526 51.59 -10.25 -7.55
N ARG A 527 51.89 -9.89 -8.80
CA ARG A 527 53.19 -10.20 -9.45
C ARG A 527 54.36 -9.51 -8.74
N LYS A 528 54.21 -8.24 -8.36
CA LYS A 528 55.22 -7.52 -7.56
C LYS A 528 55.47 -8.19 -6.22
N MET A 529 54.41 -8.56 -5.49
CA MET A 529 54.52 -9.24 -4.20
C MET A 529 55.20 -10.62 -4.32
N GLN A 530 54.95 -11.36 -5.41
CA GLN A 530 55.66 -12.61 -5.69
C GLN A 530 57.14 -12.40 -6.00
N MET A 531 57.48 -11.36 -6.75
CA MET A 531 58.88 -10.97 -7.03
C MET A 531 59.60 -10.54 -5.75
N ASP A 532 58.98 -9.69 -4.93
CA ASP A 532 59.54 -9.23 -3.65
C ASP A 532 59.74 -10.40 -2.67
N GLY A 533 58.77 -11.31 -2.57
CA GLY A 533 58.91 -12.54 -1.77
C GLY A 533 59.98 -13.50 -2.32
N SER A 534 60.25 -13.50 -3.62
CA SER A 534 61.37 -14.23 -4.22
C SER A 534 62.71 -13.59 -3.88
N LEU A 535 62.80 -12.26 -3.94
CA LEU A 535 63.98 -11.50 -3.56
C LEU A 535 64.29 -11.65 -2.06
N GLU A 536 63.30 -11.67 -1.19
CA GLU A 536 63.49 -11.93 0.24
C GLU A 536 64.07 -13.32 0.52
N LYS A 537 63.60 -14.35 -0.21
CA LYS A 537 64.14 -15.71 -0.13
C LYS A 537 65.59 -15.77 -0.63
N GLU A 538 65.90 -15.06 -1.70
CA GLU A 538 67.25 -14.99 -2.26
C GLU A 538 68.22 -14.25 -1.33
N ILE A 539 67.79 -13.14 -0.73
CA ILE A 539 68.55 -12.42 0.31
C ILE A 539 68.79 -13.31 1.53
N LYS A 540 67.79 -14.09 1.96
CA LYS A 540 67.94 -15.02 3.08
C LYS A 540 68.93 -16.14 2.77
N ALA A 541 68.84 -16.73 1.57
CA ALA A 541 69.77 -17.76 1.11
C ALA A 541 71.22 -17.22 1.02
N GLU A 542 71.42 -15.99 0.53
CA GLU A 542 72.74 -15.38 0.48
C GLU A 542 73.29 -15.01 1.87
N LYS A 543 72.43 -14.60 2.82
CA LYS A 543 72.82 -14.42 4.22
C LYS A 543 73.27 -15.74 4.86
N GLU A 544 72.53 -16.82 4.62
CA GLU A 544 72.87 -18.16 5.12
C GLU A 544 74.19 -18.68 4.53
N LYS A 545 74.43 -18.47 3.22
CA LYS A 545 75.72 -18.77 2.59
C LYS A 545 76.86 -17.96 3.20
N LYS A 546 76.65 -16.66 3.42
CA LYS A 546 77.65 -15.77 4.03
C LYS A 546 78.01 -16.22 5.45
N GLU A 547 77.02 -16.58 6.27
CA GLU A 547 77.27 -17.10 7.62
C GLU A 547 78.00 -18.45 7.59
N LYS A 548 77.68 -19.32 6.62
CA LYS A 548 78.41 -20.58 6.44
C LYS A 548 79.87 -20.34 6.08
N ILE A 549 80.15 -19.45 5.11
CA ILE A 549 81.53 -19.08 4.73
C ILE A 549 82.28 -18.48 5.91
N LYS A 550 81.62 -17.63 6.72
CA LYS A 550 82.22 -17.05 7.91
C LYS A 550 82.59 -18.13 8.93
N LYS A 551 81.71 -19.10 9.17
CA LYS A 551 81.97 -20.24 10.06
C LYS A 551 83.14 -21.10 9.55
N ASP A 552 83.16 -21.42 8.26
CA ASP A 552 84.24 -22.20 7.63
C ASP A 552 85.60 -21.48 7.73
N LEU A 553 85.60 -20.14 7.61
CA LEU A 553 86.80 -19.31 7.82
C LEU A 553 87.24 -19.30 9.28
N GLU A 554 86.32 -19.24 10.23
CA GLU A 554 86.60 -19.31 11.68
C GLU A 554 87.21 -20.67 12.04
N GLU A 555 86.66 -21.76 11.50
CA GLU A 555 87.19 -23.12 11.68
C GLU A 555 88.58 -23.28 11.05
N MET A 556 88.81 -22.73 9.86
CA MET A 556 90.15 -22.70 9.26
C MET A 556 91.14 -21.87 10.07
N HIS A 557 90.71 -20.71 10.59
CA HIS A 557 91.55 -19.85 11.43
C HIS A 557 91.94 -20.57 12.73
N GLN A 558 90.99 -21.22 13.40
CA GLN A 558 91.26 -22.02 14.60
C GLN A 558 92.19 -23.20 14.30
N GLY A 559 92.00 -23.86 13.14
CA GLY A 559 92.89 -24.92 12.67
C GLY A 559 94.33 -24.42 12.44
N LEU A 560 94.47 -23.26 11.79
CA LEU A 560 95.77 -22.61 11.57
C LEU A 560 96.42 -22.19 12.90
N GLU A 561 95.68 -21.60 13.83
CA GLU A 561 96.18 -21.26 15.16
C GLU A 561 96.65 -22.49 15.93
N ALA A 562 95.92 -23.60 15.86
CA ALA A 562 96.31 -24.85 16.49
C ALA A 562 97.62 -25.41 15.89
N VAL A 563 97.79 -25.31 14.57
CA VAL A 563 99.04 -25.69 13.89
C VAL A 563 100.18 -24.77 14.30
N PHE A 564 99.95 -23.45 14.38
CA PHE A 564 100.95 -22.49 14.83
C PHE A 564 101.35 -22.74 16.29
N ARG A 565 100.40 -23.02 17.19
CA ARG A 565 100.69 -23.40 18.58
C ARG A 565 101.56 -24.65 18.66
N LYS A 566 101.21 -25.70 17.92
CA LYS A 566 102.02 -26.94 17.88
C LYS A 566 103.44 -26.69 17.39
N LYS A 567 103.62 -25.85 16.36
CA LYS A 567 104.95 -25.47 15.88
C LYS A 567 105.72 -24.65 16.92
N LEU A 568 105.06 -23.72 17.62
CA LEU A 568 105.67 -22.93 18.68
C LEU A 568 106.09 -23.80 19.87
N GLU A 569 105.26 -24.77 20.28
CA GLU A 569 105.61 -25.75 21.31
C GLU A 569 106.81 -26.60 20.89
N LYS A 570 106.86 -27.02 19.62
CA LYS A 570 108.01 -27.77 19.09
C LYS A 570 109.30 -26.93 19.14
N ILE A 571 109.24 -25.68 18.67
CA ILE A 571 110.38 -24.75 18.73
C ILE A 571 110.80 -24.48 20.18
N ALA A 572 109.85 -24.36 21.11
CA ALA A 572 110.13 -24.19 22.54
C ALA A 572 110.83 -25.41 23.13
N SER A 573 110.44 -26.62 22.73
CA SER A 573 111.13 -27.87 23.11
C SER A 573 112.54 -27.93 22.56
N GLU A 574 112.72 -27.62 21.27
CA GLU A 574 114.04 -27.60 20.61
C GLU A 574 114.96 -26.54 21.24
N THR A 575 114.43 -25.36 21.62
CA THR A 575 115.22 -24.34 22.35
C THR A 575 115.53 -24.72 23.78
N ALA A 576 114.66 -25.48 24.46
CA ALA A 576 114.96 -26.04 25.78
C ALA A 576 116.07 -27.11 25.70
N GLU A 577 116.06 -27.96 24.68
CA GLU A 577 117.12 -28.94 24.41
C GLU A 577 118.46 -28.24 24.14
N ILE A 578 118.49 -27.24 23.27
CA ILE A 578 119.69 -26.43 23.01
C ILE A 578 120.17 -25.71 24.28
N GLY A 579 119.24 -25.23 25.12
CA GLY A 579 119.54 -24.64 26.42
C GLY A 579 120.26 -25.64 27.35
N ASN A 580 119.76 -26.87 27.42
CA ASN A 580 120.34 -27.95 28.19
C ASN A 580 121.71 -28.39 27.66
N GLU A 581 121.87 -28.50 26.33
CA GLU A 581 123.16 -28.76 25.70
C GLU A 581 124.17 -27.65 26.01
N LYS A 582 123.75 -26.39 25.97
CA LYS A 582 124.60 -25.25 26.32
C LYS A 582 125.00 -25.28 27.80
N THR A 583 124.12 -25.70 28.70
CA THR A 583 124.49 -25.90 30.11
C THR A 583 125.46 -27.06 30.30
N MET A 584 125.29 -28.16 29.57
CA MET A 584 126.23 -29.28 29.58
C MET A 584 127.60 -28.86 29.05
N PHE A 585 127.64 -28.14 27.93
CA PHE A 585 128.88 -27.59 27.39
C PHE A 585 129.55 -26.59 28.35
N ARG A 586 128.76 -25.82 29.11
CA ARG A 586 129.30 -24.94 30.17
C ARG A 586 129.93 -25.73 31.31
N ILE A 587 129.31 -26.83 31.71
CA ILE A 587 129.85 -27.73 32.74
C ILE A 587 131.18 -28.33 32.24
N GLU A 588 131.22 -28.83 31.01
CA GLU A 588 132.44 -29.35 30.38
C GLU A 588 133.53 -28.28 30.24
N ALA A 589 133.17 -27.05 29.85
CA ALA A 589 134.11 -25.93 29.76
C ALA A 589 134.70 -25.56 31.14
N ILE A 590 133.89 -25.57 32.20
CA ILE A 590 134.37 -25.38 33.60
C ILE A 590 135.30 -26.53 34.02
N GLU A 591 135.06 -27.75 33.54
CA GLU A 591 135.92 -28.91 33.79
C GLU A 591 137.26 -28.83 33.06
N VAL A 592 137.26 -28.29 31.83
CA VAL A 592 138.48 -27.97 31.08
C VAL A 592 139.25 -26.80 31.71
N GLU A 593 138.56 -25.77 32.20
CA GLU A 593 139.17 -24.64 32.91
C GLU A 593 139.87 -25.11 34.20
N LYS A 594 139.23 -26.02 34.95
CA LYS A 594 139.85 -26.72 36.11
C LYS A 594 141.05 -27.60 35.73
N LEU A 595 141.08 -28.17 34.52
CA LEU A 595 142.22 -28.94 34.02
C LEU A 595 143.38 -28.05 33.56
N ILE A 596 143.08 -26.85 33.04
CA ILE A 596 144.08 -25.84 32.67
C ILE A 596 144.70 -25.21 33.93
N ASP A 597 143.90 -24.89 34.95
CA ASP A 597 144.40 -24.40 36.25
C ASP A 597 145.30 -25.42 36.97
N ARG A 598 145.04 -26.73 36.80
CA ARG A 598 145.93 -27.81 37.27
C ARG A 598 147.23 -27.93 36.47
N LYS A 599 147.25 -27.57 35.19
CA LYS A 599 148.49 -27.56 34.37
C LYS A 599 149.32 -26.29 34.56
N CYS A 600 148.71 -25.14 34.84
CA CYS A 600 149.43 -23.89 35.13
C CYS A 600 149.99 -23.81 36.56
N SER A 601 149.53 -24.68 37.48
CA SER A 601 150.08 -24.76 38.85
C SER A 601 151.33 -25.65 38.98
N ASN A 602 151.76 -26.34 37.91
CA ASN A 602 152.99 -27.15 37.88
C ASN A 602 154.19 -26.45 37.19
N GLN A 603 154.07 -25.15 36.89
CA GLN A 603 155.21 -24.26 36.57
C GLN A 603 155.55 -23.41 37.82
N LYS A 604 156.04 -24.07 38.85
CA LYS A 604 156.84 -23.49 39.95
C LYS A 604 157.59 -24.62 40.67
N VAL A 605 158.60 -25.18 40.00
CA VAL A 605 159.99 -25.39 40.47
C VAL A 605 160.87 -25.42 39.24
#